data_AF-A0AAX6NDS1-F1
#
_entry.id   AF-A0AAX6NDS1-F1
#
_cell.length_a   1.000
_cell.length_b   1.000
_cell.length_c   1.000
_cell.angle_alpha   90.00
_cell.angle_beta   90.00
_cell.angle_gamma   90.00
#
_symmetry.space_group_name_H-M   'P 1'
#
loop_
_entity.id
_entity.type
_entity.pdbx_description
1 polymer ?
#
loop_
_entity_poly.entity_id
_entity_poly.type
_entity_poly.pdbx_seq_one_letter_code
_entity_poly.pdbx_strand_id
1 'polypeptide(L)'
;MPLTRIKGKPTGIKEITLETKDMIAMGFEAAADSDLPKGLSSKELLVLMDLNQWQELVQSIMSTGDSLNNANDIIIEGEVKNIKLPDDNPKGVSTIVCSKTEYYKEEKREKVEKEKPQREDEKHIEQEPKSKSKPKSNSRSVKQKNKDIAELHKKYNGVCQGCGQRCDKKVVTIKKKKGERVIACPDCSKKQKRPNFRANNNLVKWYSQTSNIDEEKARKELESFPTNYALVAFGSVTRVYWSWEKDGKIETLFVNHTGDIFNLRYEDGTQFLTHLDKPKFKRKNQGEFFIRGDAYQIVKTEEIPVEKIEVPERFLNSSPRREKIDEKINYYKQHKKFDRDVVVIKKGDKAKLADGYIRYVVIKELNLNKAKVVYVEKANS
;
A
#
# COMPACT_ATOMS: atom_id res chain seq x y z
N MET A 1 -21.63 3.01 25.16
CA MET A 1 -20.59 3.88 25.77
C MET A 1 -20.56 5.18 24.98
N PRO A 2 -20.08 6.31 25.53
CA PRO A 2 -19.99 7.55 24.76
C PRO A 2 -19.08 7.36 23.53
N LEU A 3 -19.51 7.89 22.38
CA LEU A 3 -18.70 7.97 21.17
C LEU A 3 -17.43 8.76 21.48
N THR A 4 -16.30 8.16 21.11
CA THR A 4 -14.96 8.69 21.35
C THR A 4 -14.44 9.25 20.04
N ARG A 5 -14.09 10.53 20.02
CA ARG A 5 -13.48 11.22 18.89
C ARG A 5 -12.00 11.45 19.19
N ILE A 6 -11.12 10.94 18.34
CA ILE A 6 -9.66 11.04 18.48
C ILE A 6 -9.04 11.58 17.21
N LYS A 7 -7.95 12.34 17.36
CA LYS A 7 -7.15 12.93 16.27
C LYS A 7 -5.77 12.29 16.32
N GLY A 8 -5.22 11.87 15.19
CA GLY A 8 -3.94 11.15 15.21
C GLY A 8 -3.50 10.61 13.86
N LYS A 9 -2.51 9.72 13.86
CA LYS A 9 -1.87 9.23 12.63
C LYS A 9 -1.89 7.70 12.53
N PRO A 10 -2.04 7.16 11.31
CA PRO A 10 -1.92 5.73 11.09
C PRO A 10 -0.45 5.29 11.24
N THR A 11 -0.21 4.24 12.01
CA THR A 11 1.14 3.68 12.25
C THR A 11 1.35 2.33 11.58
N GLY A 12 0.27 1.62 11.27
CA GLY A 12 0.30 0.34 10.55
C GLY A 12 -1.09 -0.10 10.17
N ILE A 13 -1.22 -0.91 9.12
CA ILE A 13 -2.50 -1.39 8.62
C ILE A 13 -2.38 -2.89 8.38
N LYS A 14 -3.40 -3.63 8.80
CA LYS A 14 -3.55 -5.06 8.56
C LYS A 14 -5.00 -5.37 8.23
N GLU A 15 -5.19 -6.31 7.33
CA GLU A 15 -6.50 -6.95 7.14
C GLU A 15 -6.66 -8.03 8.23
N ILE A 16 -7.79 -8.03 8.91
CA ILE A 16 -8.14 -9.04 9.91
C ILE A 16 -9.55 -9.56 9.64
N THR A 17 -9.83 -10.79 10.07
CA THR A 17 -11.18 -11.34 10.04
C THR A 17 -11.69 -11.47 11.47
N LEU A 18 -12.71 -10.69 11.84
CA LEU A 18 -13.38 -10.74 13.15
C LEU A 18 -14.79 -11.25 12.98
N GLU A 19 -15.15 -12.30 13.74
CA GLU A 19 -16.51 -12.88 13.74
C GLU A 19 -17.08 -13.05 12.32
N THR A 20 -16.21 -13.49 11.39
CA THR A 20 -16.53 -13.76 9.98
C THR A 20 -16.80 -12.53 9.09
N LYS A 21 -16.42 -11.33 9.52
CA LYS A 21 -16.35 -10.11 8.71
C LYS A 21 -14.89 -9.72 8.49
N ASP A 22 -14.53 -9.42 7.25
CA ASP A 22 -13.23 -8.86 6.92
C ASP A 22 -13.24 -7.39 7.31
N MET A 23 -12.28 -7.00 8.14
CA MET A 23 -12.11 -5.67 8.70
C MET A 23 -10.69 -5.19 8.49
N ILE A 24 -10.52 -3.88 8.47
CA ILE A 24 -9.21 -3.23 8.50
C ILE A 24 -8.88 -2.90 9.94
N ALA A 25 -7.75 -3.41 10.40
CA ALA A 25 -7.13 -3.07 11.67
C ALA A 25 -5.99 -2.07 11.41
N MET A 26 -6.19 -0.85 11.86
CA MET A 26 -5.24 0.25 11.71
C MET A 26 -4.66 0.62 13.07
N GLY A 27 -3.36 0.41 13.23
CA GLY A 27 -2.60 1.00 14.34
C GLY A 27 -2.67 2.52 14.21
N PHE A 28 -2.93 3.19 15.32
CA PHE A 28 -3.24 4.61 15.34
C PHE A 28 -2.60 5.29 16.54
N GLU A 29 -1.82 6.33 16.31
CA GLU A 29 -1.17 7.11 17.36
C GLU A 29 -1.93 8.43 17.55
N ALA A 30 -2.52 8.62 18.72
CA ALA A 30 -3.23 9.84 19.08
C ALA A 30 -2.27 11.04 19.17
N ALA A 31 -2.72 12.20 18.71
CA ALA A 31 -1.96 13.44 18.73
C ALA A 31 -1.63 13.87 20.17
N ALA A 32 -0.53 14.60 20.36
CA ALA A 32 -0.04 14.93 21.69
C ALA A 32 -0.98 15.87 22.48
N ASP A 33 -1.82 16.62 21.77
CA ASP A 33 -2.79 17.61 22.22
C ASP A 33 -4.24 17.08 22.28
N SER A 34 -4.50 15.84 21.88
CA SER A 34 -5.84 15.24 22.03
C SER A 34 -6.02 14.71 23.44
N ASP A 35 -6.97 15.28 24.19
CA ASP A 35 -7.43 14.71 25.46
C ASP A 35 -7.95 13.28 25.20
N LEU A 36 -7.28 12.28 25.77
CA LEU A 36 -7.68 10.88 25.65
C LEU A 36 -9.03 10.70 26.37
N PRO A 37 -10.08 10.21 25.68
CA PRO A 37 -11.36 9.99 26.33
C PRO A 37 -11.29 8.94 27.43
N LYS A 38 -12.20 9.04 28.41
CA LYS A 38 -12.25 8.15 29.58
C LYS A 38 -12.28 6.67 29.13
N GLY A 39 -11.25 5.91 29.47
CA GLY A 39 -11.11 4.49 29.12
C GLY A 39 -9.92 4.14 28.22
N LEU A 40 -9.18 5.14 27.72
CA LEU A 40 -7.92 4.94 27.00
C LEU A 40 -6.73 5.16 27.94
N SER A 41 -5.87 4.15 28.10
CA SER A 41 -4.66 4.22 28.94
C SER A 41 -3.38 4.51 28.15
N SER A 42 -3.45 4.51 26.82
CA SER A 42 -2.30 4.66 25.92
C SER A 42 -2.64 5.55 24.72
N LYS A 43 -1.60 6.22 24.18
CA LYS A 43 -1.68 6.98 22.92
C LYS A 43 -1.64 6.08 21.69
N GLU A 44 -1.19 4.84 21.85
CA GLU A 44 -1.25 3.81 20.83
C GLU A 44 -2.60 3.10 20.90
N LEU A 45 -3.34 3.19 19.81
CA LEU A 45 -4.70 2.71 19.67
C LEU A 45 -4.77 1.76 18.48
N LEU A 46 -5.76 0.88 18.52
CA LEU A 46 -6.12 0.07 17.38
C LEU A 46 -7.50 0.47 16.89
N VAL A 47 -7.61 0.85 15.64
CA VAL A 47 -8.88 1.21 15.02
C VAL A 47 -9.33 0.09 14.11
N LEU A 48 -10.56 -0.36 14.31
CA LEU A 48 -11.23 -1.35 13.48
C LEU A 48 -12.28 -0.65 12.62
N MET A 49 -12.22 -0.88 11.33
CA MET A 49 -13.20 -0.36 10.37
C MET A 49 -13.56 -1.42 9.35
N ASP A 50 -14.76 -1.35 8.79
CA ASP A 50 -15.10 -2.20 7.65
C ASP A 50 -14.42 -1.71 6.36
N LEU A 51 -14.53 -2.51 5.30
CA LEU A 51 -13.89 -2.22 4.03
C LEU A 51 -14.44 -0.95 3.35
N ASN A 52 -15.72 -0.63 3.54
CA ASN A 52 -16.33 0.55 2.93
C ASN A 52 -15.84 1.82 3.63
N GLN A 53 -15.84 1.83 4.97
CA GLN A 53 -15.30 2.91 5.79
C GLN A 53 -13.81 3.16 5.47
N TRP A 54 -13.05 2.07 5.28
CA TRP A 54 -11.65 2.17 4.84
C TRP A 54 -11.52 2.82 3.46
N GLN A 55 -12.33 2.40 2.50
CA GLN A 55 -12.32 2.97 1.15
C GLN A 55 -12.72 4.45 1.15
N GLU A 56 -13.72 4.84 1.94
CA GLU A 56 -14.13 6.23 2.11
C GLU A 56 -13.01 7.08 2.71
N LEU A 57 -12.33 6.59 3.76
CA LEU A 57 -11.17 7.26 4.34
C LEU A 57 -10.04 7.43 3.32
N VAL A 58 -9.70 6.36 2.59
CA VAL A 58 -8.67 6.38 1.54
C VAL A 58 -9.02 7.39 0.45
N GLN A 59 -10.26 7.40 -0.03
CA GLN A 59 -10.74 8.35 -1.03
C GLN A 59 -10.73 9.80 -0.51
N SER A 60 -11.11 10.02 0.76
CA SER A 60 -11.05 11.34 1.39
C SER A 60 -9.61 11.86 1.49
N ILE A 61 -8.64 11.00 1.84
CA ILE A 61 -7.22 11.36 1.84
C ILE A 61 -6.73 11.64 0.41
N MET A 62 -7.06 10.77 -0.54
CA MET A 62 -6.64 10.90 -1.94
C MET A 62 -7.23 12.13 -2.64
N SER A 63 -8.48 12.48 -2.36
CA SER A 63 -9.16 13.64 -2.97
C SER A 63 -8.52 14.98 -2.59
N THR A 64 -7.78 15.02 -1.47
CA THR A 64 -7.00 16.20 -1.07
C THR A 64 -5.56 16.19 -1.59
N GLY A 65 -5.16 15.14 -2.32
CA GLY A 65 -3.80 14.95 -2.84
C GLY A 65 -2.80 14.37 -1.83
N ASP A 66 -3.28 13.87 -0.69
CA ASP A 66 -2.47 13.15 0.29
C ASP A 66 -2.59 11.62 0.11
N SER A 67 -1.75 10.87 0.83
CA SER A 67 -1.77 9.41 0.93
C SER A 67 -1.73 9.03 2.41
N LEU A 68 -2.11 7.81 2.77
CA LEU A 68 -2.08 7.34 4.17
C LEU A 68 -0.73 7.58 4.88
N ASN A 69 0.40 7.55 4.16
CA ASN A 69 1.74 7.74 4.72
C ASN A 69 2.11 9.21 4.97
N ASN A 70 1.45 10.16 4.30
CA ASN A 70 1.63 11.60 4.49
C ASN A 70 0.34 12.30 4.90
N ALA A 71 -0.69 11.54 5.25
CA ALA A 71 -1.93 12.05 5.80
C ALA A 71 -1.57 12.87 7.03
N ASN A 72 -2.13 14.08 7.09
CA ASN A 72 -2.19 14.84 8.33
C ASN A 72 -3.04 14.07 9.35
N ASP A 73 -3.37 14.71 10.47
CA ASP A 73 -4.11 14.00 11.50
C ASP A 73 -5.49 13.59 10.98
N ILE A 74 -5.75 12.28 11.00
CA ILE A 74 -7.05 11.68 10.73
C ILE A 74 -7.87 11.84 12.00
N ILE A 75 -9.15 12.18 11.85
CA ILE A 75 -10.09 12.19 12.95
C ILE A 75 -10.93 10.92 12.87
N ILE A 76 -10.95 10.17 13.96
CA ILE A 76 -11.67 8.90 14.07
C ILE A 76 -12.69 9.05 15.18
N GLU A 77 -13.94 8.75 14.85
CA GLU A 77 -15.04 8.67 15.80
C GLU A 77 -15.49 7.21 15.89
N GLY A 78 -15.66 6.71 17.11
CA GLY A 78 -16.05 5.31 17.31
C GLY A 78 -16.28 4.93 18.76
N GLU A 79 -16.64 3.67 18.97
CA GLU A 79 -16.85 3.11 20.31
C GLU A 79 -15.60 2.35 20.76
N VAL A 80 -15.11 2.64 21.96
CA VAL A 80 -14.05 1.83 22.60
C VAL A 80 -14.64 0.48 22.97
N LYS A 81 -14.08 -0.61 22.44
CA LYS A 81 -14.49 -1.99 22.74
C LYS A 81 -13.28 -2.85 23.09
N ASN A 82 -13.46 -3.75 24.04
CA ASN A 82 -12.48 -4.80 24.32
C ASN A 82 -12.73 -5.97 23.37
N ILE A 83 -12.07 -5.94 22.21
CA ILE A 83 -12.18 -7.00 21.20
C ILE A 83 -10.92 -7.88 21.27
N LYS A 84 -11.12 -9.20 21.38
CA LYS A 84 -10.02 -10.16 21.24
C LYS A 84 -9.73 -10.35 19.75
N LEU A 85 -8.57 -9.88 19.31
CA LEU A 85 -8.11 -10.11 17.95
C LEU A 85 -7.62 -11.56 17.76
N PRO A 86 -7.67 -12.11 16.54
CA PRO A 86 -7.16 -13.45 16.23
C PRO A 86 -5.66 -13.64 16.54
N ASP A 87 -4.86 -12.57 16.45
CA ASP A 87 -3.40 -12.60 16.62
C ASP A 87 -2.92 -12.10 18.00
N ASP A 88 -3.81 -12.09 19.00
CA ASP A 88 -3.67 -11.38 20.29
C ASP A 88 -3.52 -9.85 20.14
N ASN A 89 -4.28 -9.10 20.96
CA ASN A 89 -4.16 -7.65 20.99
C ASN A 89 -2.79 -7.29 21.60
N PRO A 90 -1.99 -6.37 21.03
CA PRO A 90 -0.81 -5.86 21.71
C PRO A 90 -1.20 -5.42 23.14
N LYS A 91 -0.53 -6.01 24.14
CA LYS A 91 -0.87 -5.82 25.56
C LYS A 91 -0.89 -4.32 25.88
N GLY A 92 -2.05 -3.81 26.32
CA GLY A 92 -2.22 -2.40 26.72
C GLY A 92 -2.70 -1.45 25.61
N VAL A 93 -3.11 -1.96 24.44
CA VAL A 93 -3.67 -1.16 23.36
C VAL A 93 -5.21 -1.24 23.38
N SER A 94 -5.85 -0.09 23.51
CA SER A 94 -7.31 0.00 23.44
C SER A 94 -7.81 -0.08 21.99
N THR A 95 -8.90 -0.80 21.77
CA THR A 95 -9.50 -0.96 20.43
C THR A 95 -10.72 -0.05 20.27
N ILE A 96 -10.79 0.66 19.15
CA ILE A 96 -11.90 1.53 18.76
C ILE A 96 -12.55 0.93 17.52
N VAL A 97 -13.84 0.63 17.61
CA VAL A 97 -14.65 0.29 16.44
C VAL A 97 -15.14 1.60 15.83
N CYS A 98 -14.62 1.91 14.65
CA CYS A 98 -14.88 3.13 13.92
C CYS A 98 -16.34 3.19 13.46
N SER A 99 -17.01 4.30 13.75
CA SER A 99 -18.30 4.65 13.15
C SER A 99 -18.12 5.66 12.03
N LYS A 100 -17.15 6.58 12.15
CA LYS A 100 -16.93 7.64 11.18
C LYS A 100 -15.46 8.07 11.14
N THR A 101 -14.97 8.40 9.94
CA THR A 101 -13.65 8.97 9.74
C THR A 101 -13.75 10.31 9.03
N GLU A 102 -12.96 11.29 9.46
CA GLU A 102 -12.83 12.59 8.78
C GLU A 102 -11.36 12.88 8.50
N TYR A 103 -11.07 13.33 7.29
CA TYR A 103 -9.75 13.80 6.90
C TYR A 103 -9.84 15.22 6.38
N TYR A 104 -9.00 16.11 6.94
CA TYR A 104 -8.88 17.49 6.49
C TYR A 104 -7.42 17.78 6.19
N LYS A 105 -7.13 18.21 4.97
CA LYS A 105 -5.83 18.79 4.64
C LYS A 105 -5.72 20.15 5.34
N GLU A 106 -4.72 20.32 6.20
CA GLU A 106 -4.48 21.60 6.88
C GLU A 106 -3.99 22.66 5.87
N GLU A 107 -4.91 23.36 5.21
CA GLU A 107 -4.62 24.58 4.43
C GLU A 107 -5.42 25.82 4.86
N LYS A 108 -6.26 25.75 5.91
CA LYS A 108 -6.92 26.95 6.47
C LYS A 108 -7.17 26.85 7.98
N ARG A 109 -6.19 27.26 8.80
CA ARG A 109 -6.43 27.71 10.20
C ARG A 109 -6.01 29.16 10.48
N GLU A 110 -5.43 29.89 9.52
CA GLU A 110 -5.19 31.34 9.67
C GLU A 110 -6.44 32.24 9.48
N LYS A 111 -7.62 31.67 9.19
CA LYS A 111 -8.85 32.46 8.94
C LYS A 111 -10.04 32.17 9.85
N VAL A 112 -9.93 31.29 10.85
CA VAL A 112 -11.01 31.04 11.83
C VAL A 112 -10.63 31.54 13.24
N GLU A 113 -9.35 31.77 13.51
CA GLU A 113 -8.90 32.36 14.79
C GLU A 113 -8.93 33.90 14.81
N LYS A 114 -9.31 34.56 13.70
CA LYS A 114 -9.47 36.02 13.64
C LYS A 114 -10.88 36.53 13.97
N GLU A 115 -11.83 35.65 14.24
CA GLU A 115 -13.18 36.05 14.64
C GLU A 115 -13.65 35.27 15.88
N LYS A 116 -13.14 35.67 17.04
CA LYS A 116 -13.91 35.90 18.28
C LYS A 116 -13.02 36.65 19.30
N PRO A 117 -13.62 37.45 20.20
CA PRO A 117 -13.07 38.72 20.65
C PRO A 117 -12.13 38.57 21.86
N GLN A 118 -11.27 39.58 21.97
CA GLN A 118 -10.52 39.97 23.16
C GLN A 118 -11.30 39.72 24.45
N ARG A 119 -10.68 38.95 25.36
CA ARG A 119 -10.67 39.29 26.78
C ARG A 119 -9.26 39.12 27.31
N GLU A 120 -8.75 40.25 27.75
CA GLU A 120 -7.59 40.43 28.60
C GLU A 120 -7.77 39.60 29.89
N ASP A 121 -6.68 39.02 30.40
CA ASP A 121 -6.07 39.49 31.66
C ASP A 121 -5.00 38.51 32.17
N GLU A 122 -3.79 39.06 32.28
CA GLU A 122 -2.82 38.93 33.36
C GLU A 122 -2.45 37.52 33.91
N LYS A 123 -1.18 37.11 33.72
CA LYS A 123 -0.10 37.35 34.71
C LYS A 123 1.22 36.69 34.26
N HIS A 124 2.21 37.56 34.04
CA HIS A 124 3.64 37.30 34.18
C HIS A 124 3.95 36.75 35.56
N ILE A 125 4.76 35.68 35.67
CA ILE A 125 5.87 35.56 36.64
C ILE A 125 6.97 34.68 36.01
N GLU A 126 8.16 35.27 35.85
CA GLU A 126 9.44 34.60 35.58
C GLU A 126 9.87 33.71 36.76
N GLN A 127 10.41 32.52 36.50
CA GLN A 127 11.56 31.98 37.25
C GLN A 127 12.41 31.05 36.36
N GLU A 128 13.65 31.45 36.10
CA GLU A 128 14.79 30.58 35.78
C GLU A 128 15.65 30.42 37.06
N PRO A 129 16.73 29.60 37.12
CA PRO A 129 16.99 28.31 36.48
C PRO A 129 17.64 27.28 37.47
N LYS A 130 17.84 26.04 37.00
CA LYS A 130 18.96 25.10 37.30
C LYS A 130 18.50 23.68 37.67
N SER A 131 18.83 22.72 36.80
CA SER A 131 19.75 21.65 37.21
C SER A 131 20.44 21.05 35.98
N LYS A 132 21.73 20.74 36.18
CA LYS A 132 22.71 20.35 35.18
C LYS A 132 22.61 18.84 34.90
N SER A 133 22.68 18.45 33.63
CA SER A 133 23.35 17.21 33.23
C SER A 133 23.97 17.34 31.83
N LYS A 134 25.24 16.93 31.74
CA LYS A 134 26.19 17.05 30.62
C LYS A 134 25.79 16.24 29.35
N PRO A 135 26.44 16.51 28.20
CA PRO A 135 25.87 16.30 26.87
C PRO A 135 26.29 14.97 26.23
N LYS A 136 25.36 14.24 25.59
CA LYS A 136 25.67 13.29 24.51
C LYS A 136 24.54 13.17 23.48
N SER A 137 24.96 13.28 22.22
CA SER A 137 24.32 12.89 20.95
C SER A 137 23.37 13.90 20.27
N ASN A 138 23.76 14.28 19.05
CA ASN A 138 23.03 15.14 18.12
C ASN A 138 21.74 14.44 17.64
N SER A 139 20.64 14.55 18.38
CA SER A 139 19.31 14.32 17.82
C SER A 139 18.72 15.67 17.40
N ARG A 140 19.02 16.13 16.18
CA ARG A 140 18.21 17.20 15.59
C ARG A 140 16.78 16.66 15.49
N SER A 141 15.82 17.42 16.02
CA SER A 141 14.41 17.09 15.88
C SER A 141 14.07 16.91 14.39
N VAL A 142 13.16 15.99 14.08
CA VAL A 142 12.69 15.71 12.70
C VAL A 142 12.22 17.00 12.02
N LYS A 143 11.61 17.92 12.77
CA LYS A 143 11.21 19.26 12.32
C LYS A 143 12.39 20.09 11.81
N GLN A 144 13.52 20.10 12.53
CA GLN A 144 14.72 20.84 12.10
C GLN A 144 15.37 20.23 10.86
N LYS A 145 15.41 18.89 10.78
CA LYS A 145 15.94 18.18 9.61
C LYS A 145 15.13 18.47 8.35
N ASN A 146 13.80 18.55 8.46
CA ASN A 146 12.93 18.87 7.33
C ASN A 146 13.10 20.33 6.86
N LYS A 147 13.29 21.28 7.80
CA LYS A 147 13.63 22.67 7.46
C LYS A 147 14.97 22.77 6.73
N ASP A 148 16.01 22.12 7.26
CA ASP A 148 17.34 22.09 6.62
C ASP A 148 17.27 21.50 5.19
N ILE A 149 16.49 20.43 4.99
CA ILE A 149 16.28 19.83 3.67
C ILE A 149 15.57 20.81 2.73
N ALA A 150 14.51 21.49 3.20
CA ALA A 150 13.76 22.45 2.38
C ALA A 150 14.64 23.64 1.95
N GLU A 151 15.46 24.19 2.85
CA GLU A 151 16.39 25.28 2.55
C GLU A 151 17.43 24.86 1.51
N LEU A 152 18.07 23.69 1.68
CA LEU A 152 19.05 23.19 0.73
C LEU A 152 18.41 22.80 -0.60
N HIS A 153 17.18 22.26 -0.58
CA HIS A 153 16.42 21.94 -1.78
C HIS A 153 16.12 23.19 -2.59
N LYS A 154 15.69 24.29 -1.94
CA LYS A 154 15.53 25.60 -2.56
C LYS A 154 16.86 26.14 -3.10
N LYS A 155 17.95 26.08 -2.31
CA LYS A 155 19.29 26.54 -2.70
C LYS A 155 19.80 25.83 -3.96
N TYR A 156 19.61 24.52 -4.06
CA TYR A 156 20.12 23.71 -5.17
C TYR A 156 19.06 23.40 -6.24
N ASN A 157 17.89 24.05 -6.20
CA ASN A 157 16.77 23.81 -7.11
C ASN A 157 16.40 22.31 -7.26
N GLY A 158 16.45 21.57 -6.15
CA GLY A 158 16.23 20.13 -6.11
C GLY A 158 17.26 19.27 -6.84
N VAL A 159 18.37 19.84 -7.33
CA VAL A 159 19.41 19.13 -8.08
C VAL A 159 20.38 18.43 -7.12
N CYS A 160 20.51 17.12 -7.26
CA CYS A 160 21.49 16.34 -6.54
C CYS A 160 22.92 16.78 -6.88
N GLN A 161 23.70 17.12 -5.86
CA GLN A 161 25.09 17.57 -6.02
C GLN A 161 26.09 16.42 -6.28
N GLY A 162 25.60 15.18 -6.38
CA GLY A 162 26.39 14.00 -6.72
C GLY A 162 26.29 13.64 -8.20
N CYS A 163 25.08 13.65 -8.77
CA CYS A 163 24.82 13.17 -10.13
C CYS A 163 23.99 14.11 -11.01
N GLY A 164 23.58 15.28 -10.53
CA GLY A 164 22.76 16.23 -11.31
C GLY A 164 21.27 15.87 -11.43
N GLN A 165 20.83 14.74 -10.88
CA GLN A 165 19.41 14.34 -10.89
C GLN A 165 18.54 15.35 -10.13
N ARG A 166 17.48 15.85 -10.75
CA ARG A 166 16.40 16.56 -10.04
C ARG A 166 15.62 15.58 -9.17
N CYS A 167 15.43 15.93 -7.91
CA CYS A 167 14.78 15.11 -6.89
C CYS A 167 13.83 15.98 -6.06
N ASP A 168 12.72 15.40 -5.61
CA ASP A 168 11.86 16.06 -4.63
C ASP A 168 12.52 16.12 -3.24
N LYS A 169 12.13 17.10 -2.43
CA LYS A 169 12.61 17.26 -1.05
C LYS A 169 12.36 16.03 -0.18
N LYS A 170 11.33 15.23 -0.49
CA LYS A 170 10.97 14.00 0.24
C LYS A 170 11.96 12.85 0.03
N VAL A 171 12.71 12.83 -1.08
CA VAL A 171 13.60 11.70 -1.43
C VAL A 171 15.09 11.99 -1.24
N VAL A 172 15.46 13.26 -1.01
CA VAL A 172 16.86 13.65 -0.84
C VAL A 172 17.34 13.49 0.60
N THR A 173 18.65 13.33 0.74
CA THR A 173 19.32 13.30 2.05
C THR A 173 20.41 14.36 2.11
N ILE A 174 20.64 14.92 3.29
CA ILE A 174 21.74 15.87 3.51
C ILE A 174 23.05 15.08 3.66
N LYS A 175 24.07 15.45 2.88
CA LYS A 175 25.43 14.94 3.00
C LYS A 175 26.40 16.11 3.16
N LYS A 176 27.61 15.83 3.66
CA LYS A 176 28.72 16.78 3.64
C LYS A 176 29.59 16.49 2.42
N LYS A 177 29.86 17.51 1.60
CA LYS A 177 30.77 17.43 0.44
C LYS A 177 31.69 18.65 0.48
N LYS A 178 33.01 18.42 0.54
CA LYS A 178 34.04 19.49 0.65
C LYS A 178 33.74 20.51 1.77
N GLY A 179 33.28 20.04 2.93
CA GLY A 179 32.95 20.91 4.07
C GLY A 179 31.53 21.52 4.04
N GLU A 180 30.85 21.52 2.89
CA GLU A 180 29.50 22.08 2.75
C GLU A 180 28.39 21.04 2.92
N ARG A 181 27.23 21.48 3.41
CA ARG A 181 26.00 20.67 3.42
C ARG A 181 25.34 20.71 2.05
N VAL A 182 25.14 19.54 1.45
CA VAL A 182 24.54 19.39 0.12
C VAL A 182 23.40 18.37 0.14
N ILE A 183 22.50 18.44 -0.84
CA ILE A 183 21.50 17.40 -1.09
C ILE A 183 22.05 16.29 -1.99
N ALA A 184 21.76 15.04 -1.62
CA ALA A 184 22.09 13.84 -2.38
C ALA A 184 20.84 13.00 -2.62
N CYS A 185 20.67 12.52 -3.86
CA CYS A 185 19.62 11.56 -4.22
C CYS A 185 19.87 10.20 -3.53
N PRO A 186 18.89 9.29 -3.51
CA PRO A 186 19.04 7.97 -2.91
C PRO A 186 20.24 7.19 -3.44
N ASP A 187 20.47 7.19 -4.77
CA ASP A 187 21.59 6.48 -5.39
C ASP A 187 22.94 7.05 -4.90
N CYS A 188 23.13 8.37 -4.99
CA CYS A 188 24.37 9.03 -4.52
C CYS A 188 24.58 8.86 -3.01
N SER A 189 23.49 8.89 -2.23
CA SER A 189 23.53 8.70 -0.78
C SER A 189 24.02 7.30 -0.40
N LYS A 190 23.64 6.29 -1.20
CA LYS A 190 24.03 4.88 -1.08
C LYS A 190 25.29 4.52 -1.88
N LYS A 191 25.94 5.49 -2.55
CA LYS A 191 27.08 5.29 -3.46
C LYS A 191 26.77 4.28 -4.60
N GLN A 192 25.51 4.19 -5.02
CA GLN A 192 25.06 3.35 -6.12
C GLN A 192 25.12 4.13 -7.44
N LYS A 193 25.47 3.43 -8.53
CA LYS A 193 25.37 3.99 -9.87
C LYS A 193 23.90 4.05 -10.29
N ARG A 194 23.53 5.12 -10.97
CA ARG A 194 22.20 5.23 -11.58
C ARG A 194 22.06 4.15 -12.66
N PRO A 195 20.93 3.43 -12.74
CA PRO A 195 20.72 2.45 -13.80
C PRO A 195 20.59 3.13 -15.16
N ASN A 196 20.82 2.34 -16.21
CA ASN A 196 20.47 2.72 -17.57
C ASN A 196 18.99 2.45 -17.78
N PHE A 197 18.24 3.48 -18.19
CA PHE A 197 16.80 3.37 -18.35
C PHE A 197 16.45 2.73 -19.68
N ARG A 198 15.52 1.77 -19.65
CA ARG A 198 15.12 1.00 -20.81
C ARG A 198 13.60 0.82 -20.84
N ALA A 199 12.98 1.19 -21.95
CA ALA A 199 11.55 1.00 -22.14
C ALA A 199 11.28 -0.35 -22.84
N ASN A 200 10.33 -1.12 -22.29
CA ASN A 200 9.86 -2.34 -22.96
C ASN A 200 9.15 -1.99 -24.28
N ASN A 201 9.36 -2.80 -25.33
CA ASN A 201 8.73 -2.64 -26.64
C ASN A 201 7.20 -2.47 -26.59
N ASN A 202 6.50 -3.17 -25.70
CA ASN A 202 5.04 -3.04 -25.56
C ASN A 202 4.65 -1.64 -25.06
N LEU A 203 5.41 -1.10 -24.11
CA LEU A 203 5.20 0.25 -23.60
C LEU A 203 5.53 1.29 -24.67
N VAL A 204 6.62 1.09 -25.41
CA VAL A 204 7.02 1.98 -26.51
C VAL A 204 5.94 2.03 -27.59
N LYS A 205 5.42 0.87 -28.01
CA LYS A 205 4.34 0.78 -29.00
C LYS A 205 3.07 1.48 -28.53
N TRP A 206 2.67 1.22 -27.29
CA TRP A 206 1.50 1.86 -26.73
C TRP A 206 1.66 3.38 -26.64
N TYR A 207 2.80 3.87 -26.10
CA TYR A 207 3.08 5.30 -25.99
C TYR A 207 3.15 5.98 -27.36
N SER A 208 3.79 5.33 -28.34
CA SER A 208 3.84 5.77 -29.74
C SER A 208 2.44 5.96 -30.33
N GLN A 209 1.53 5.00 -30.12
CA GLN A 209 0.14 5.07 -30.59
C GLN A 209 -0.66 6.14 -29.85
N THR A 210 -0.55 6.21 -28.52
CA THR A 210 -1.31 7.17 -27.69
C THR A 210 -0.87 8.61 -27.93
N SER A 211 0.42 8.86 -28.08
CA SER A 211 0.98 10.20 -28.34
C SER A 211 1.12 10.54 -29.82
N ASN A 212 0.73 9.64 -30.73
CA ASN A 212 0.84 9.82 -32.18
C ASN A 212 2.27 10.24 -32.62
N ILE A 213 3.27 9.52 -32.13
CA ILE A 213 4.69 9.73 -32.45
C ILE A 213 5.34 8.42 -32.91
N ASP A 214 6.46 8.52 -33.63
CA ASP A 214 7.25 7.37 -34.05
C ASP A 214 7.82 6.55 -32.86
N GLU A 215 7.97 5.23 -33.03
CA GLU A 215 8.46 4.31 -31.98
C GLU A 215 9.90 4.65 -31.52
N GLU A 216 10.78 5.12 -32.41
CA GLU A 216 12.14 5.52 -32.04
C GLU A 216 12.12 6.78 -31.19
N LYS A 217 11.28 7.75 -31.57
CA LYS A 217 11.07 8.98 -30.79
C LYS A 217 10.45 8.66 -29.43
N ALA A 218 9.42 7.81 -29.40
CA ALA A 218 8.77 7.33 -28.18
C ALA A 218 9.78 6.68 -27.22
N ARG A 219 10.65 5.80 -27.73
CA ARG A 219 11.70 5.18 -26.92
C ARG A 219 12.67 6.22 -26.34
N LYS A 220 13.16 7.15 -27.16
CA LYS A 220 14.08 8.20 -26.72
C LYS A 220 13.45 9.08 -25.64
N GLU A 221 12.19 9.46 -25.80
CA GLU A 221 11.46 10.23 -24.79
C GLU A 221 11.34 9.46 -23.48
N LEU A 222 10.87 8.20 -23.51
CA LEU A 222 10.72 7.37 -22.31
C LEU A 222 12.04 7.13 -21.59
N GLU A 223 13.11 6.77 -22.31
CA GLU A 223 14.41 6.43 -21.71
C GLU A 223 15.17 7.68 -21.22
N SER A 224 14.92 8.85 -21.81
CA SER A 224 15.49 10.12 -21.33
C SER A 224 14.68 10.77 -20.20
N PHE A 225 13.39 10.46 -20.07
CA PHE A 225 12.46 11.06 -19.10
C PHE A 225 13.01 11.07 -17.65
N PRO A 226 13.53 9.95 -17.09
CA PRO A 226 14.10 9.97 -15.74
C PRO A 226 15.28 10.94 -15.54
N THR A 227 15.95 11.33 -16.62
CA THR A 227 17.06 12.30 -16.60
C THR A 227 16.56 13.74 -16.59
N ASN A 228 15.44 13.99 -17.27
CA ASN A 228 14.90 15.32 -17.48
C ASN A 228 13.99 15.76 -16.32
N TYR A 229 13.32 14.81 -15.68
CA TYR A 229 12.28 15.09 -14.68
C TYR A 229 12.62 14.62 -13.27
N ALA A 230 11.80 15.05 -12.30
CA ALA A 230 12.13 14.91 -10.90
C ALA A 230 11.83 13.49 -10.39
N LEU A 231 12.79 12.89 -9.67
CA LEU A 231 12.54 11.71 -8.84
C LEU A 231 11.71 12.14 -7.63
N VAL A 232 10.45 11.69 -7.55
CA VAL A 232 9.51 12.09 -6.48
C VAL A 232 9.27 10.99 -5.44
N ALA A 233 9.52 9.73 -5.80
CA ALA A 233 9.49 8.62 -4.85
C ALA A 233 10.58 7.58 -5.16
N PHE A 234 11.13 6.99 -4.10
CA PHE A 234 12.13 5.93 -4.17
C PHE A 234 11.73 4.84 -3.16
N GLY A 235 11.00 3.84 -3.66
CA GLY A 235 10.50 2.71 -2.88
C GLY A 235 11.53 1.59 -2.71
N SER A 236 11.05 0.42 -2.29
CA SER A 236 11.84 -0.81 -2.16
C SER A 236 12.07 -1.54 -3.50
N VAL A 237 11.17 -1.32 -4.46
CA VAL A 237 11.19 -1.98 -5.78
C VAL A 237 11.06 -1.00 -6.95
N THR A 238 10.64 0.25 -6.68
CA THR A 238 10.26 1.23 -7.69
C THR A 238 10.87 2.60 -7.45
N ARG A 239 11.06 3.32 -8.55
CA ARG A 239 11.44 4.72 -8.67
C ARG A 239 10.30 5.41 -9.43
N VAL A 240 9.85 6.56 -8.95
CA VAL A 240 8.76 7.31 -9.58
C VAL A 240 9.29 8.67 -9.99
N TYR A 241 9.13 8.99 -11.27
CA TYR A 241 9.52 10.26 -11.85
C TYR A 241 8.26 11.04 -12.23
N TRP A 242 8.28 12.35 -11.99
CA TRP A 242 7.14 13.23 -12.25
C TRP A 242 7.58 14.45 -13.05
N SER A 243 6.83 14.77 -14.10
CA SER A 243 7.03 15.96 -14.92
C SER A 243 6.11 17.09 -14.46
N TRP A 244 6.55 18.33 -14.69
CA TRP A 244 5.74 19.54 -14.49
C TRP A 244 5.22 20.08 -15.83
N GLU A 245 5.31 19.29 -16.91
CA GLU A 245 4.80 19.67 -18.23
C GLU A 245 3.29 19.42 -18.28
N LYS A 246 2.53 20.49 -18.57
CA LYS A 246 1.07 20.46 -18.65
C LYS A 246 0.55 20.02 -20.02
N ASP A 247 1.44 19.90 -21.00
CA ASP A 247 1.09 19.64 -22.38
C ASP A 247 1.21 18.14 -22.69
N GLY A 248 0.27 17.34 -22.18
CA GLY A 248 -0.14 16.05 -22.75
C GLY A 248 0.93 14.97 -23.02
N LYS A 249 2.13 15.02 -22.43
CA LYS A 249 3.18 14.02 -22.66
C LYS A 249 3.12 12.85 -21.70
N ILE A 250 3.60 13.02 -20.47
CA ILE A 250 3.66 12.00 -19.42
C ILE A 250 3.70 12.75 -18.10
N GLU A 251 2.71 12.54 -17.22
CA GLU A 251 2.72 13.11 -15.87
C GLU A 251 3.70 12.31 -14.99
N THR A 252 3.53 10.99 -14.95
CA THR A 252 4.28 10.11 -14.05
C THR A 252 4.86 8.90 -14.79
N LEU A 253 6.13 8.59 -14.52
CA LEU A 253 6.82 7.43 -15.06
C LEU A 253 7.31 6.50 -13.94
N PHE A 254 7.05 5.20 -14.08
CA PHE A 254 7.41 4.18 -13.10
C PHE A 254 8.54 3.30 -13.63
N VAL A 255 9.60 3.19 -12.83
CA VAL A 255 10.82 2.47 -13.18
C VAL A 255 11.22 1.56 -12.03
N ASN A 256 11.71 0.37 -12.29
CA ASN A 256 12.27 -0.48 -11.24
C ASN A 256 13.71 -0.03 -10.86
N HIS A 257 14.34 -0.69 -9.89
CA HIS A 257 15.71 -0.34 -9.51
C HIS A 257 16.79 -0.74 -10.55
N THR A 258 16.49 -1.64 -11.48
CA THR A 258 17.39 -2.05 -12.57
C THR A 258 17.34 -1.12 -13.78
N GLY A 259 16.36 -0.21 -13.84
CA GLY A 259 16.20 0.79 -14.89
C GLY A 259 15.09 0.47 -15.91
N ASP A 260 14.35 -0.61 -15.74
CA ASP A 260 13.28 -0.96 -16.66
C ASP A 260 12.03 -0.14 -16.37
N ILE A 261 11.56 0.54 -17.41
CA ILE A 261 10.34 1.34 -17.40
C ILE A 261 9.17 0.40 -17.69
N PHE A 262 8.24 0.30 -16.74
CA PHE A 262 7.16 -0.68 -16.80
C PHE A 262 5.76 -0.08 -16.78
N ASN A 263 5.61 1.20 -16.41
CA ASN A 263 4.31 1.87 -16.39
C ASN A 263 4.49 3.38 -16.54
N LEU A 264 3.48 4.06 -17.07
CA LEU A 264 3.38 5.50 -17.16
C LEU A 264 1.92 5.96 -17.00
N ARG A 265 1.74 7.23 -16.61
CA ARG A 265 0.45 7.90 -16.45
C ARG A 265 0.48 9.29 -17.07
N TYR A 266 -0.58 9.64 -17.78
CA TYR A 266 -0.91 10.98 -18.27
C TYR A 266 -1.77 11.75 -17.27
N GLU A 267 -1.80 13.08 -17.40
CA GLU A 267 -2.57 13.97 -16.53
C GLU A 267 -4.09 13.74 -16.60
N ASP A 268 -4.59 13.29 -17.76
CA ASP A 268 -6.00 12.92 -17.96
C ASP A 268 -6.39 11.58 -17.31
N GLY A 269 -5.45 10.93 -16.62
CA GLY A 269 -5.64 9.62 -15.99
C GLY A 269 -5.38 8.43 -16.93
N THR A 270 -5.12 8.67 -18.21
CA THR A 270 -4.71 7.63 -19.15
C THR A 270 -3.42 6.98 -18.64
N GLN A 271 -3.39 5.65 -18.58
CA GLN A 271 -2.25 4.92 -18.03
C GLN A 271 -1.96 3.68 -18.83
N PHE A 272 -0.67 3.33 -18.93
CA PHE A 272 -0.28 2.06 -19.49
C PHE A 272 -0.59 0.95 -18.50
N LEU A 273 -1.76 0.36 -18.63
CA LEU A 273 -2.01 -0.94 -18.04
C LEU A 273 -1.21 -1.95 -18.86
N THR A 274 0.02 -2.21 -18.44
CA THR A 274 0.55 -3.55 -18.65
C THR A 274 -0.56 -4.50 -18.21
N HIS A 275 -1.09 -5.30 -19.13
CA HIS A 275 -1.42 -6.67 -18.76
C HIS A 275 -0.12 -7.26 -18.23
N LEU A 276 0.22 -6.95 -16.98
CA LEU A 276 1.08 -7.79 -16.21
C LEU A 276 0.28 -9.08 -16.17
N ASP A 277 0.60 -9.99 -17.09
CA ASP A 277 1.30 -11.18 -16.64
C ASP A 277 2.12 -10.75 -15.44
N LYS A 278 1.48 -10.87 -14.26
CA LYS A 278 2.06 -10.57 -12.95
C LYS A 278 3.51 -10.95 -13.08
N PRO A 279 4.48 -10.05 -12.83
CA PRO A 279 5.87 -10.34 -13.07
C PRO A 279 6.05 -11.75 -12.57
N LYS A 280 6.29 -12.69 -13.49
CA LYS A 280 6.66 -14.03 -13.12
C LYS A 280 7.99 -13.75 -12.46
N PHE A 281 7.96 -13.44 -11.16
CA PHE A 281 8.96 -13.92 -10.25
C PHE A 281 9.11 -15.34 -10.73
N LYS A 282 10.19 -15.61 -11.46
CA LYS A 282 10.79 -16.91 -11.48
C LYS A 282 11.12 -17.14 -10.01
N ARG A 283 10.10 -17.47 -9.21
CA ARG A 283 10.26 -18.14 -7.94
C ARG A 283 11.09 -19.32 -8.34
N LYS A 284 12.32 -19.35 -7.87
CA LYS A 284 13.26 -20.42 -8.09
C LYS A 284 12.74 -21.78 -7.59
N ASN A 285 11.52 -21.86 -7.08
CA ASN A 285 10.84 -23.08 -6.67
C ASN A 285 9.53 -23.21 -7.48
N GLN A 286 9.62 -23.75 -8.70
CA GLN A 286 8.45 -24.40 -9.30
C GLN A 286 8.19 -25.66 -8.47
N GLY A 287 7.08 -25.69 -7.74
CA GLY A 287 6.62 -26.89 -7.06
C GLY A 287 5.74 -26.56 -5.88
N GLU A 288 6.23 -25.78 -4.93
CA GLU A 288 5.64 -25.73 -3.60
C GLU A 288 4.52 -24.70 -3.45
N PHE A 289 3.35 -25.17 -3.04
CA PHE A 289 2.22 -24.37 -2.60
C PHE A 289 1.71 -24.92 -1.26
N PHE A 290 1.28 -24.02 -0.36
CA PHE A 290 0.90 -24.41 0.99
C PHE A 290 -0.61 -24.56 1.13
N ILE A 291 -1.08 -25.72 1.59
CA ILE A 291 -2.47 -25.93 2.00
C ILE A 291 -2.47 -26.10 3.51
N ARG A 292 -3.04 -25.12 4.24
CA ARG A 292 -3.17 -25.16 5.71
C ARG A 292 -1.83 -25.38 6.43
N GLY A 293 -0.76 -24.73 5.96
CA GLY A 293 0.57 -24.79 6.56
C GLY A 293 1.43 -25.97 6.09
N ASP A 294 0.85 -26.98 5.43
CA ASP A 294 1.60 -28.07 4.81
C ASP A 294 2.05 -27.68 3.40
N ALA A 295 3.31 -27.96 3.05
CA ALA A 295 3.84 -27.78 1.71
C ALA A 295 3.40 -28.93 0.79
N TYR A 296 2.96 -28.60 -0.42
CA TYR A 296 2.58 -29.54 -1.46
C TYR A 296 3.24 -29.18 -2.78
N GLN A 297 3.58 -30.18 -3.58
CA GLN A 297 4.10 -30.03 -4.93
C GLN A 297 3.02 -30.29 -5.97
N ILE A 298 2.98 -29.46 -7.01
CA ILE A 298 2.09 -29.66 -8.15
C ILE A 298 2.63 -30.81 -9.00
N VAL A 299 1.82 -31.86 -9.15
CA VAL A 299 2.17 -33.05 -9.96
C VAL A 299 1.69 -32.87 -11.40
N LYS A 300 0.41 -32.54 -11.58
CA LYS A 300 -0.22 -32.39 -12.90
C LYS A 300 -1.50 -31.57 -12.84
N THR A 301 -1.95 -31.09 -13.99
CA THR A 301 -3.25 -30.44 -14.16
C THR A 301 -4.03 -31.21 -15.23
N GLU A 302 -5.28 -31.57 -14.95
CA GLU A 302 -6.15 -32.29 -15.90
C GLU A 302 -7.61 -31.91 -15.68
N GLU A 303 -8.47 -32.19 -16.68
CA GLU A 303 -9.92 -32.12 -16.50
C GLU A 303 -10.46 -33.50 -16.17
N ILE A 304 -11.18 -33.61 -15.05
CA ILE A 304 -11.81 -34.85 -14.61
C ILE A 304 -13.32 -34.67 -14.45
N PRO A 305 -14.11 -35.75 -14.57
CA PRO A 305 -15.51 -35.73 -14.20
C PRO A 305 -15.69 -35.29 -12.75
N VAL A 306 -16.69 -34.46 -12.48
CA VAL A 306 -16.93 -33.88 -11.15
C VAL A 306 -17.21 -34.98 -10.11
N GLU A 307 -17.80 -36.09 -10.55
CA GLU A 307 -18.13 -37.27 -9.73
C GLU A 307 -16.89 -38.00 -9.23
N LYS A 308 -15.73 -37.83 -9.89
CA LYS A 308 -14.44 -38.40 -9.43
C LYS A 308 -13.79 -37.60 -8.31
N ILE A 309 -14.34 -36.42 -7.97
CA ILE A 309 -13.85 -35.57 -6.89
C ILE A 309 -14.54 -35.97 -5.58
N GLU A 310 -13.80 -36.61 -4.68
CA GLU A 310 -14.25 -36.92 -3.34
C GLU A 310 -14.15 -35.67 -2.47
N VAL A 311 -15.28 -35.22 -1.91
CA VAL A 311 -15.32 -34.09 -0.99
C VAL A 311 -15.18 -34.60 0.45
N PRO A 312 -14.10 -34.25 1.17
CA PRO A 312 -13.97 -34.58 2.58
C PRO A 312 -15.12 -34.02 3.43
N GLU A 313 -15.59 -34.76 4.44
CA GLU A 313 -16.67 -34.35 5.35
C GLU A 313 -16.48 -32.94 5.95
N ARG A 314 -15.23 -32.57 6.27
CA ARG A 314 -14.88 -31.23 6.76
C ARG A 314 -15.38 -30.09 5.87
N PHE A 315 -15.54 -30.32 4.57
CA PHE A 315 -16.07 -29.31 3.64
C PHE A 315 -17.60 -29.35 3.57
N LEU A 316 -18.20 -30.54 3.73
CA LEU A 316 -19.66 -30.68 3.81
C LEU A 316 -20.22 -29.96 5.05
N ASN A 317 -19.46 -29.94 6.14
CA ASN A 317 -19.82 -29.21 7.36
C ASN A 317 -19.60 -27.69 7.26
N SER A 318 -18.95 -27.21 6.18
CA SER A 318 -18.71 -25.79 5.93
C SER A 318 -19.51 -25.36 4.71
N SER A 319 -20.79 -25.01 4.89
CA SER A 319 -21.59 -24.43 3.81
C SER A 319 -20.97 -23.10 3.37
N PRO A 320 -20.49 -22.98 2.13
CA PRO A 320 -19.95 -21.72 1.67
C PRO A 320 -21.05 -20.67 1.60
N ARG A 321 -20.72 -19.41 1.93
CA ARG A 321 -21.68 -18.31 1.85
C ARG A 321 -22.20 -18.16 0.43
N ARG A 322 -23.51 -17.97 0.29
CA ARG A 322 -24.20 -17.80 -1.00
C ARG A 322 -23.59 -16.68 -1.83
N GLU A 323 -23.26 -15.54 -1.20
CA GLU A 323 -22.61 -14.40 -1.84
C GLU A 323 -21.33 -14.80 -2.60
N LYS A 324 -20.44 -15.58 -1.97
CA LYS A 324 -19.18 -16.04 -2.60
C LYS A 324 -19.43 -17.04 -3.73
N ILE A 325 -20.53 -17.78 -3.69
CA ILE A 325 -20.94 -18.69 -4.77
C ILE A 325 -21.43 -17.85 -5.97
N ASP A 326 -22.31 -16.87 -5.73
CA ASP A 326 -22.88 -16.02 -6.77
C ASP A 326 -21.82 -15.16 -7.47
N GLU A 327 -20.84 -14.63 -6.73
CA GLU A 327 -19.67 -13.94 -7.30
C GLU A 327 -18.91 -14.83 -8.31
N LYS A 328 -18.70 -16.11 -7.96
CA LYS A 328 -17.98 -17.06 -8.82
C LYS A 328 -18.83 -17.51 -10.00
N ILE A 329 -20.13 -17.65 -9.83
CA ILE A 329 -21.09 -17.89 -10.92
C ILE A 329 -21.01 -16.72 -11.92
N ASN A 330 -21.07 -15.48 -11.44
CA ASN A 330 -21.02 -14.29 -12.29
C ASN A 330 -19.68 -14.20 -13.03
N TYR A 331 -18.56 -14.44 -12.33
CA TYR A 331 -17.25 -14.50 -12.95
C TYR A 331 -17.18 -15.55 -14.06
N TYR A 332 -17.69 -16.76 -13.82
CA TYR A 332 -17.71 -17.82 -14.82
C TYR A 332 -18.60 -17.47 -16.02
N LYS A 333 -19.78 -16.87 -15.79
CA LYS A 333 -20.69 -16.43 -16.86
C LYS A 333 -20.02 -15.42 -17.79
N GLN A 334 -19.24 -14.49 -17.23
CA GLN A 334 -18.51 -13.44 -17.96
C GLN A 334 -17.28 -13.98 -18.71
N HIS A 335 -16.48 -14.84 -18.08
CA HIS A 335 -15.17 -15.23 -18.61
C HIS A 335 -15.10 -16.64 -19.19
N LYS A 336 -16.17 -17.44 -19.05
CA LYS A 336 -16.25 -18.86 -19.44
C LYS A 336 -15.13 -19.73 -18.87
N LYS A 337 -14.55 -19.30 -17.74
CA LYS A 337 -13.51 -20.02 -16.99
C LYS A 337 -13.54 -19.61 -15.52
N PHE A 338 -12.99 -20.45 -14.66
CA PHE A 338 -12.76 -20.11 -13.26
C PHE A 338 -11.51 -19.28 -13.07
N ASP A 339 -11.47 -18.51 -11.98
CA ASP A 339 -10.34 -17.67 -11.59
C ASP A 339 -9.11 -18.49 -11.16
N ARG A 340 -9.33 -19.70 -10.67
CA ARG A 340 -8.31 -20.74 -10.39
C ARG A 340 -8.93 -22.13 -10.55
N ASP A 341 -8.06 -23.13 -10.63
CA ASP A 341 -8.45 -24.53 -10.71
C ASP A 341 -8.82 -25.10 -9.32
N VAL A 342 -9.46 -26.27 -9.29
CA VAL A 342 -9.76 -27.02 -8.05
C VAL A 342 -8.54 -27.84 -7.64
N VAL A 343 -8.17 -27.86 -6.37
CA VAL A 343 -6.96 -28.57 -5.91
C VAL A 343 -7.34 -29.91 -5.29
N VAL A 344 -6.70 -30.98 -5.75
CA VAL A 344 -6.99 -32.35 -5.33
C VAL A 344 -5.72 -33.13 -4.98
N ILE A 345 -5.79 -33.95 -3.94
CA ILE A 345 -4.75 -34.91 -3.56
C ILE A 345 -5.14 -36.26 -4.15
N LYS A 346 -4.21 -36.93 -4.84
CA LYS A 346 -4.44 -38.28 -5.38
C LYS A 346 -4.51 -39.28 -4.22
N LYS A 347 -5.59 -40.05 -4.12
CA LYS A 347 -5.71 -41.17 -3.16
C LYS A 347 -6.23 -42.40 -3.91
N GLY A 348 -5.30 -43.21 -4.44
CA GLY A 348 -5.64 -44.31 -5.36
C GLY A 348 -6.21 -43.79 -6.67
N ASP A 349 -7.39 -44.30 -7.06
CA ASP A 349 -8.12 -43.90 -8.28
C ASP A 349 -9.03 -42.67 -8.09
N LYS A 350 -9.14 -42.15 -6.86
CA LYS A 350 -10.01 -41.02 -6.52
C LYS A 350 -9.21 -39.74 -6.26
N ALA A 351 -9.77 -38.62 -6.65
CA ALA A 351 -9.21 -37.29 -6.44
C ALA A 351 -9.87 -36.65 -5.22
N LYS A 352 -9.14 -36.53 -4.11
CA LYS A 352 -9.70 -35.98 -2.87
C LYS A 352 -9.54 -34.46 -2.84
N LEU A 353 -10.63 -33.73 -2.67
CA LEU A 353 -10.62 -32.26 -2.63
C LEU A 353 -9.76 -31.75 -1.48
N ALA A 354 -8.76 -30.93 -1.81
CA ALA A 354 -7.84 -30.33 -0.86
C ALA A 354 -8.11 -28.83 -0.66
N ASP A 355 -8.41 -28.11 -1.75
CA ASP A 355 -8.78 -26.70 -1.76
C ASP A 355 -9.67 -26.35 -2.97
N GLY A 356 -10.42 -25.26 -2.89
CA GLY A 356 -11.34 -24.82 -3.94
C GLY A 356 -12.76 -25.36 -3.83
N TYR A 357 -13.24 -25.65 -2.61
CA TYR A 357 -14.60 -26.18 -2.41
C TYR A 357 -15.71 -25.28 -2.97
N ILE A 358 -15.61 -23.95 -2.84
CA ILE A 358 -16.56 -23.01 -3.46
C ILE A 358 -16.64 -23.23 -4.97
N ARG A 359 -15.49 -23.39 -5.65
CA ARG A 359 -15.46 -23.65 -7.09
C ARG A 359 -16.11 -24.97 -7.42
N TYR A 360 -15.87 -26.03 -6.65
CA TYR A 360 -16.56 -27.30 -6.81
C TYR A 360 -18.08 -27.17 -6.69
N VAL A 361 -18.58 -26.41 -5.71
CA VAL A 361 -20.02 -26.15 -5.56
C VAL A 361 -20.57 -25.39 -6.77
N VAL A 362 -19.86 -24.35 -7.23
CA VAL A 362 -20.26 -23.56 -8.41
C VAL A 362 -20.29 -24.42 -9.68
N ILE A 363 -19.33 -25.31 -9.86
CA ILE A 363 -19.30 -26.27 -10.99
C ILE A 363 -20.56 -27.14 -10.97
N LYS A 364 -20.99 -27.60 -9.79
CA LYS A 364 -22.24 -28.35 -9.63
C LYS A 364 -23.48 -27.50 -9.90
N GLU A 365 -23.55 -26.28 -9.38
CA GLU A 365 -24.69 -25.38 -9.63
C GLU A 365 -24.83 -24.97 -11.10
N LEU A 366 -23.71 -24.90 -11.81
CA LEU A 366 -23.67 -24.64 -13.25
C LEU A 366 -23.89 -25.89 -14.11
N ASN A 367 -24.14 -27.07 -13.49
CA ASN A 367 -24.31 -28.36 -14.17
C ASN A 367 -23.16 -28.69 -15.14
N LEU A 368 -21.93 -28.38 -14.75
CA LEU A 368 -20.75 -28.72 -15.54
C LEU A 368 -20.31 -30.16 -15.23
N ASN A 369 -20.15 -30.98 -16.26
CA ASN A 369 -19.78 -32.40 -16.11
C ASN A 369 -18.30 -32.62 -15.81
N LYS A 370 -17.45 -31.61 -16.06
CA LYS A 370 -16.00 -31.69 -15.88
C LYS A 370 -15.49 -30.52 -15.05
N ALA A 371 -14.50 -30.79 -14.22
CA ALA A 371 -13.77 -29.80 -13.46
C ALA A 371 -12.28 -29.87 -13.83
N LYS A 372 -11.68 -28.69 -14.04
CA LYS A 372 -10.23 -28.57 -14.17
C LYS A 372 -9.60 -28.63 -12.78
N VAL A 373 -8.74 -29.62 -12.58
CA VAL A 373 -8.12 -29.92 -11.30
C VAL A 373 -6.60 -29.87 -11.35
N VAL A 374 -5.99 -29.50 -10.23
CA VAL A 374 -4.54 -29.56 -10.00
C VAL A 374 -4.28 -30.67 -8.98
N TYR A 375 -3.54 -31.69 -9.39
CA TYR A 375 -3.08 -32.77 -8.55
C TYR A 375 -1.84 -32.39 -7.78
N VAL A 376 -1.85 -32.74 -6.51
CA VAL A 376 -0.83 -32.30 -5.59
C VAL A 376 -0.42 -33.41 -4.63
N GLU A 377 0.86 -33.45 -4.33
CA GLU A 377 1.48 -34.41 -3.40
C GLU A 377 2.17 -33.63 -2.29
N LYS A 378 2.19 -34.18 -1.07
CA LYS A 378 2.85 -33.51 0.05
C LYS A 378 4.35 -33.43 -0.26
N ALA A 379 4.94 -32.24 -0.12
CA ALA A 379 6.39 -32.10 -0.30
C ALA A 379 7.06 -32.92 0.81
N ASN A 380 7.91 -33.88 0.44
CA ASN A 380 8.72 -34.60 1.42
C ASN A 380 9.60 -33.58 2.15
N SER A 381 9.54 -33.59 3.49
CA SER A 381 10.33 -32.71 4.37
C SER A 381 11.81 -33.00 4.30
#